data_AF-A0A7G9Z5V0-F1
#
_entry.id   AF-A0A7G9Z5V0-F1
#
_cell.length_a   1.000
_cell.length_b   1.000
_cell.length_c   1.000
_cell.angle_alpha   90.00
_cell.angle_beta   90.00
_cell.angle_gamma   90.00
#
_symmetry.space_group_name_H-M   'P 1'
#
loop_
_entity.id
_entity.type
_entity.pdbx_description
1 polymer ?
#
loop_
_entity_poly.entity_id
_entity_poly.type
_entity_poly.pdbx_seq_one_letter_code
_entity_poly.pdbx_strand_id
1 'polypeptide(L)'
;MTEGDLVSSSKEAITHVKEILDELELTLHPEKTVIKNFSEGVDFLGFTVYIGHKVPRKEAVKKYKDAVRRVTRRNLPINLEMVIVKLNPIIVRGAFLIKLFLKVFGATITR
;
A
#
# COMPACT_ATOMS: atom_id res chain seq x y z
N MET A 1 -7.19 30.24 5.77
CA MET A 1 -6.06 29.46 6.31
C MET A 1 -5.01 29.40 5.21
N THR A 2 -3.87 30.02 5.44
CA THR A 2 -2.77 30.06 4.48
C THR A 2 -1.97 28.77 4.57
N GLU A 3 -1.23 28.42 3.52
CA GLU A 3 -0.39 27.20 3.47
C GLU A 3 0.64 27.16 4.62
N GLY A 4 1.06 28.33 5.13
CA GLY A 4 1.92 28.46 6.30
C GLY A 4 1.28 27.98 7.61
N ASP A 5 -0.02 28.18 7.79
CA ASP A 5 -0.75 27.78 9.01
C ASP A 5 -0.82 26.25 9.13
N LEU A 6 -1.03 25.55 8.00
CA LEU A 6 -1.12 24.09 7.95
C LEU A 6 0.23 23.42 8.25
N VAL A 7 1.32 24.00 7.75
CA VAL A 7 2.68 23.51 8.02
C VAL A 7 3.05 23.71 9.50
N SER A 8 2.63 24.82 10.12
CA SER A 8 2.83 25.04 11.57
C SER A 8 2.14 23.98 12.40
N SER A 9 0.84 23.76 12.17
CA SER A 9 0.05 22.76 12.89
C SER A 9 0.60 21.34 12.72
N SER A 10 1.08 20.99 11.52
CA SER A 10 1.69 19.69 11.26
C SER A 10 2.99 19.47 12.03
N LYS A 11 3.80 20.52 12.23
CA LYS A 11 5.04 20.46 13.02
C LYS A 11 4.74 20.32 14.51
N GLU A 12 3.77 21.07 15.02
CA GLU A 12 3.30 20.96 16.40
C GLU A 12 2.83 19.54 16.72
N ALA A 13 2.06 18.92 15.82
CA ALA A 13 1.63 17.54 15.98
C ALA A 13 2.81 16.55 16.09
N ILE A 14 3.88 16.72 15.30
CA ILE A 14 5.08 15.88 15.39
C ILE A 14 5.77 16.04 16.75
N THR A 15 5.83 17.26 17.30
CA THR A 15 6.42 17.50 18.62
C THR A 15 5.69 16.72 19.71
N HIS A 16 4.35 16.81 19.74
CA HIS A 16 3.55 16.05 20.71
C HIS A 16 3.70 14.53 20.55
N VAL A 17 3.76 14.04 19.31
CA VAL A 17 3.99 12.61 19.05
C VAL A 17 5.35 12.16 19.56
N LYS A 18 6.39 13.00 19.44
CA LYS A 18 7.73 12.69 19.99
C LYS A 18 7.71 12.57 21.51
N GLU A 19 7.08 13.53 22.19
CA GLU A 19 6.98 13.51 23.67
C GLU A 19 6.31 12.22 24.15
N ILE A 20 5.18 11.83 23.55
CA ILE A 20 4.48 10.59 23.89
C ILE A 20 5.32 9.35 23.57
N LEU A 21 6.05 9.34 22.45
CA LEU A 21 6.89 8.19 22.08
C LEU A 21 8.12 8.06 22.97
N ASP A 22 8.69 9.18 23.42
CA ASP A 22 9.83 9.19 24.34
C ASP A 22 9.44 8.64 25.71
N GLU A 23 8.24 8.93 26.21
CA GLU A 23 7.67 8.30 27.42
C GLU A 23 7.54 6.77 27.29
N LEU A 24 7.38 6.27 26.06
CA LEU A 24 7.28 4.84 25.74
C LEU A 24 8.63 4.22 25.36
N GLU A 25 9.74 4.96 25.48
CA GLU A 25 11.09 4.56 25.06
C GLU A 25 11.19 4.19 23.56
N LEU A 26 10.36 4.81 22.71
CA LEU A 26 10.32 4.61 21.27
C LEU A 26 10.87 5.82 20.51
N THR A 27 11.64 5.57 19.44
CA THR A 27 12.25 6.63 18.63
C THR A 27 11.67 6.70 17.22
N LEU A 28 11.40 7.92 16.74
CA LEU A 28 10.98 8.14 15.36
C LEU A 28 12.18 8.08 14.41
N HIS A 29 12.02 7.33 13.32
CA HIS A 29 13.02 7.29 12.26
C HIS A 29 12.92 8.56 11.39
N PRO A 30 14.01 9.33 11.19
CA PRO A 30 13.96 10.63 10.50
C PRO A 30 13.56 10.49 9.04
N GLU A 31 14.03 9.45 8.35
CA GLU A 31 13.71 9.26 6.92
C GLU A 31 12.30 8.74 6.65
N LYS A 32 11.66 8.09 7.65
CA LYS A 32 10.32 7.50 7.47
C LYS A 32 9.21 8.47 7.84
N THR A 33 9.51 9.49 8.63
CA THR A 33 8.54 10.46 9.14
C THR A 33 8.60 11.71 8.28
N VAL A 34 7.70 11.79 7.29
CA VAL A 34 7.68 12.88 6.31
C VAL A 34 6.29 13.51 6.30
N ILE A 35 6.22 14.84 6.39
CA ILE A 35 4.99 15.59 6.15
C ILE A 35 4.80 15.64 4.63
N LYS A 36 3.69 15.08 4.15
CA LYS A 36 3.30 15.10 2.74
C LYS A 36 1.97 15.80 2.57
N ASN A 37 1.80 16.48 1.44
CA ASN A 37 0.50 16.96 1.02
C ASN A 37 -0.35 15.80 0.49
N PHE A 38 -1.65 15.80 0.79
CA PHE A 38 -2.57 14.78 0.28
C PHE A 38 -2.70 14.77 -1.26
N SER A 39 -2.36 15.88 -1.93
CA SER A 39 -2.28 15.97 -3.39
C SER A 39 -1.19 15.06 -3.98
N GLU A 40 -0.04 14.97 -3.32
CA GLU A 40 1.09 14.12 -3.74
C GLU A 40 0.87 12.64 -3.40
N GLY A 41 -0.05 12.39 -2.47
CA GLY A 41 -0.42 11.07 -1.98
C GLY A 41 0.46 10.59 -0.82
N VAL A 42 -0.15 9.82 0.07
CA VAL A 42 0.50 9.28 1.27
C VAL A 42 0.69 7.78 1.13
N ASP A 43 1.92 7.32 1.35
CA ASP A 43 2.23 5.89 1.31
C ASP A 43 1.79 5.22 2.60
N PHE A 44 0.83 4.29 2.50
CA PHE A 44 0.28 3.56 3.64
C PHE A 44 -0.08 2.13 3.26
N LEU A 45 0.41 1.16 4.04
CA LEU A 45 0.09 -0.28 3.92
C LEU A 45 0.24 -0.85 2.49
N GLY A 46 1.28 -0.42 1.76
CA GLY A 46 1.54 -0.89 0.40
C GLY A 46 0.76 -0.17 -0.71
N PHE A 47 0.01 0.88 -0.37
CA PHE A 47 -0.70 1.76 -1.29
C PHE A 47 -0.22 3.20 -1.16
N THR A 48 -0.35 3.96 -2.23
CA THR A 48 -0.29 5.42 -2.22
C THR A 48 -1.73 5.93 -2.24
N VAL A 49 -2.11 6.69 -1.22
CA VAL A 49 -3.47 7.16 -0.96
C VAL A 49 -3.61 8.61 -1.39
N TYR A 50 -4.58 8.90 -2.25
CA TYR A 50 -4.96 10.24 -2.70
C TYR A 50 -6.37 10.61 -2.18
N ILE A 51 -6.82 11.85 -2.40
CA ILE A 51 -8.12 12.42 -1.94
C ILE A 51 -9.36 11.78 -2.63
N GLY A 52 -9.27 10.57 -3.15
CA GLY A 52 -10.43 9.90 -3.77
C GLY A 52 -10.13 8.53 -4.34
N HIS A 53 -8.87 8.12 -4.37
CA HIS A 53 -8.48 6.81 -4.85
C HIS A 53 -7.19 6.35 -4.18
N LYS A 54 -6.91 5.04 -4.29
CA LYS A 54 -5.69 4.42 -3.77
C LYS A 54 -5.04 3.62 -4.90
N VAL A 55 -3.73 3.78 -5.03
CA VAL A 55 -2.93 3.10 -6.05
C VAL A 55 -1.95 2.16 -5.36
N PRO A 56 -1.83 0.88 -5.75
CA PRO A 56 -0.82 0.00 -5.18
C PRO A 56 0.59 0.51 -5.51
N ARG A 57 1.51 0.44 -4.55
CA ARG A 57 2.89 0.90 -4.74
C ARG A 57 3.55 0.11 -5.88
N LYS A 58 4.41 0.77 -6.65
CA LYS A 58 5.19 0.13 -7.74
C LYS A 58 5.91 -1.14 -7.28
N GLU A 59 6.45 -1.14 -6.06
CA GLU A 59 7.09 -2.31 -5.46
C GLU A 59 6.12 -3.46 -5.19
N ALA A 60 4.91 -3.17 -4.70
CA ALA A 60 3.88 -4.19 -4.46
C ALA A 60 3.44 -4.83 -5.79
N VAL A 61 3.23 -3.99 -6.82
CA VAL A 61 2.94 -4.45 -8.18
C VAL A 61 4.08 -5.33 -8.73
N LYS A 62 5.33 -4.90 -8.54
CA LYS A 62 6.51 -5.67 -8.97
C LYS A 62 6.57 -7.03 -8.27
N LYS A 63 6.45 -7.06 -6.93
CA LYS A 63 6.43 -8.30 -6.13
C LYS A 63 5.32 -9.26 -6.58
N TYR A 64 4.13 -8.73 -6.86
CA TYR A 64 3.02 -9.53 -7.39
C TYR A 64 3.34 -10.12 -8.78
N LYS A 65 3.83 -9.29 -9.71
CA LYS A 65 4.25 -9.74 -11.04
C LYS A 65 5.36 -10.80 -10.97
N ASP A 66 6.31 -10.64 -10.05
CA ASP A 66 7.40 -11.59 -9.86
C ASP A 66 6.90 -12.91 -9.26
N ALA A 67 5.91 -12.87 -8.36
CA ALA A 67 5.25 -14.08 -7.88
C ALA A 67 4.55 -14.85 -9.01
N VAL A 68 3.82 -14.15 -9.88
CA VAL A 68 3.18 -14.75 -11.06
C VAL A 68 4.24 -15.36 -11.98
N ARG A 69 5.29 -14.60 -12.34
CA ARG A 69 6.39 -15.06 -13.21
C ARG A 69 7.10 -16.30 -12.69
N ARG A 70 7.25 -16.45 -11.37
CA ARG A 70 7.86 -17.63 -10.77
C ARG A 70 7.05 -18.90 -11.01
N VAL A 71 5.72 -18.79 -11.03
CA VAL A 71 4.82 -19.93 -11.23
C VAL A 71 4.57 -20.20 -12.72
N THR A 72 4.66 -19.18 -13.58
CA THR A 72 4.42 -19.28 -15.03
C THR A 72 5.72 -19.30 -15.85
N ARG A 73 6.80 -19.92 -15.36
CA ARG A 73 8.08 -20.00 -16.09
C ARG A 73 7.94 -20.84 -17.37
N ARG A 74 8.69 -20.46 -18.43
CA ARG A 74 8.63 -21.12 -19.74
C ARG A 74 9.08 -22.59 -19.73
N ASN A 75 10.14 -22.91 -18.97
CA ASN A 75 10.68 -24.27 -18.88
C ASN A 75 10.25 -24.93 -17.56
N LEU A 76 8.97 -25.22 -17.42
CA LEU A 76 8.43 -25.84 -16.22
C LEU A 76 8.02 -27.30 -16.53
N PRO A 77 8.60 -28.31 -15.86
CA PRO A 77 8.30 -29.71 -16.13
C PRO A 77 7.01 -30.14 -15.40
N ILE A 78 5.93 -29.38 -15.54
CA ILE A 78 4.63 -29.67 -14.92
C ILE A 78 3.49 -29.45 -15.92
N ASN A 79 2.39 -30.18 -15.75
CA ASN A 79 1.21 -30.02 -16.60
C ASN A 79 0.52 -28.65 -16.38
N LEU A 80 -0.28 -28.23 -17.37
CA LEU A 80 -0.98 -26.94 -17.33
C LEU A 80 -1.97 -26.83 -16.16
N GLU A 81 -2.61 -27.93 -15.81
CA GLU A 81 -3.57 -27.99 -14.70
C GLU A 81 -2.91 -27.65 -13.36
N MET A 82 -1.72 -28.19 -13.10
CA MET A 82 -0.93 -27.87 -11.90
C MET A 82 -0.43 -26.42 -11.91
N VAL A 83 -0.18 -25.83 -13.07
CA VAL A 83 0.12 -24.39 -13.17
C VAL A 83 -1.09 -23.56 -12.71
N ILE A 84 -2.30 -23.90 -13.16
CA ILE A 84 -3.54 -23.22 -12.76
C ILE A 84 -3.77 -23.35 -11.25
N VAL A 85 -3.63 -24.56 -10.70
CA VAL A 85 -3.77 -24.82 -9.26
C VAL A 85 -2.78 -24.00 -8.43
N LYS A 86 -1.53 -23.85 -8.90
CA LYS A 86 -0.50 -23.04 -8.23
C LYS A 86 -0.71 -21.53 -8.41
N LEU A 87 -1.25 -21.10 -9.54
CA LEU A 87 -1.43 -19.69 -9.87
C LEU A 87 -2.68 -19.08 -9.20
N ASN A 88 -3.78 -19.82 -9.14
CA ASN A 88 -5.04 -19.40 -8.52
C ASN A 88 -4.89 -18.81 -7.11
N PRO A 89 -4.16 -19.44 -6.16
CA PRO A 89 -3.99 -18.86 -4.84
C PRO A 89 -3.19 -17.55 -4.84
N ILE A 90 -2.29 -17.32 -5.81
CA ILE A 90 -1.58 -16.04 -5.95
C ILE A 90 -2.54 -14.96 -6.43
N ILE A 91 -3.35 -15.29 -7.45
CA ILE A 91 -4.35 -14.37 -8.00
C ILE A 91 -5.41 -14.04 -6.95
N VAL A 92 -5.98 -15.05 -6.29
CA VAL A 92 -7.07 -14.86 -5.32
C VAL A 92 -6.58 -14.18 -4.04
N ARG A 93 -5.38 -14.51 -3.53
CA ARG A 93 -4.80 -13.80 -2.37
C ARG A 93 -4.35 -12.39 -2.72
N GLY A 94 -3.79 -12.15 -3.90
CA GLY A 94 -3.45 -10.81 -4.38
C GLY A 94 -4.68 -9.95 -4.69
N ALA A 95 -5.73 -10.56 -5.23
CA ALA A 95 -7.00 -9.91 -5.52
C ALA A 95 -7.87 -9.71 -4.27
N PHE A 96 -7.64 -10.43 -3.17
CA PHE A 96 -8.38 -10.23 -1.92
C PHE A 96 -8.27 -8.78 -1.43
N LEU A 97 -7.10 -8.14 -1.54
CA LEU A 97 -6.92 -6.73 -1.18
C LEU A 97 -7.66 -5.77 -2.11
N ILE A 98 -7.70 -6.04 -3.41
CA ILE A 98 -8.40 -5.19 -4.41
C ILE A 98 -9.92 -5.39 -4.30
N LYS A 99 -10.37 -6.63 -4.09
CA LYS A 99 -11.78 -6.98 -3.95
C LYS A 99 -12.33 -6.52 -2.60
N LEU A 100 -11.54 -6.59 -1.53
CA LEU A 100 -11.86 -5.98 -0.23
C LEU A 100 -11.93 -4.46 -0.37
N PHE A 101 -10.99 -3.83 -1.09
CA PHE A 101 -11.04 -2.40 -1.34
C PHE A 101 -12.30 -1.98 -2.12
N LEU A 102 -12.64 -2.66 -3.22
CA LEU A 102 -13.86 -2.39 -3.99
C LEU A 102 -15.14 -2.68 -3.19
N LYS A 103 -15.13 -3.71 -2.33
CA LYS A 103 -16.29 -4.11 -1.50
C LYS A 103 -16.47 -3.24 -0.25
N VAL A 104 -15.39 -2.77 0.37
CA VAL A 104 -15.39 -1.85 1.53
C VAL A 104 -15.68 -0.41 1.08
N PHE A 105 -15.25 0.00 -0.12
CA PHE A 105 -15.48 1.34 -0.67
C PHE A 105 -16.62 1.41 -1.69
N GLY A 106 -17.46 0.38 -1.80
CA GLY A 106 -18.73 0.45 -2.55
C GLY A 106 -18.61 0.70 -4.06
N ALA A 107 -17.52 0.31 -4.70
CA ALA A 107 -17.37 0.42 -6.15
C ALA A 107 -17.73 -0.91 -6.83
N THR A 108 -18.97 -1.03 -7.29
CA THR A 108 -19.41 -2.11 -8.18
C THR A 108 -18.75 -1.94 -9.55
N ILE A 109 -17.82 -2.84 -9.90
CA ILE A 109 -17.42 -3.00 -11.30
C ILE A 109 -18.59 -3.69 -12.01
N THR A 110 -19.34 -2.90 -12.77
CA THR A 110 -20.38 -3.39 -13.68
C THR A 110 -19.76 -4.26 -14.76
N ARG A 111 -20.49 -5.31 -15.12
CA ARG A 111 -20.09 -6.47 -15.93
C ARG A 111 -19.62 -6.13 -17.34
#